data_AF-A0A8H7TVC7-F1
#
_entry.id   AF-A0A8H7TVC7-F1
#
_cell.length_a   1.000
_cell.length_b   1.000
_cell.length_c   1.000
_cell.angle_alpha   90.00
_cell.angle_beta   90.00
_cell.angle_gamma   90.00
#
_symmetry.space_group_name_H-M   'P 1'
#
loop_
_entity.id
_entity.type
_entity.pdbx_description
1 polymer ?
#
loop_
_entity_poly.entity_id
_entity_poly.type
_entity_poly.pdbx_seq_one_letter_code
_entity_poly.pdbx_strand_id
1 'polypeptide(L)'
;LEWLTPNNVRGGDSRGRARTPADERRLLFQSLATATHDGTRDADTDRQRATRNAFTMPEPDFEEMEWLHSNYCDDGDEMFHDVLDVLHMFQYDEDKFLPFGNVKREDFRETAKELVAEQDRFRLHTLAIPLDEFTALVGFLLATQFEWEEGEKPELAPFNKAATAIARSFCDESSNVITWGKFDDMLPQMPFLFDPLYRVLAAVFLERLPFEISYSFKAPTPPRDSFMTLPRLSQLASMVNMDMDFERFDRAHEWHKGIRPNARVLANVLQSMPEQSALVVKGLSRSGDEFIFGFFNPLPAQLETRKHNEDADLGPPVELDDEIGRQITLTKLDAVHDRLEYRGTIMYPARPHVFILSPSQRMVRSEDGPQVVGDRLCFGDTLQLRDDGLVSMQTGDRNIRVKVTHIEIWGETA
;
A
#
# COMPACT_ATOMS: atom_id res chain seq x y z
N LEU A 1 5.66 4.32 21.64
CA LEU A 1 6.29 4.80 20.38
C LEU A 1 6.61 3.64 19.45
N GLU A 2 6.95 2.45 19.98
CA GLU A 2 7.10 1.20 19.21
C GLU A 2 5.87 0.85 18.34
N TRP A 3 4.66 1.20 18.79
CA TRP A 3 3.40 1.08 18.04
C TRP A 3 3.31 1.93 16.75
N LEU A 4 4.23 2.87 16.53
CA LEU A 4 4.27 3.76 15.35
C LEU A 4 5.28 3.30 14.29
N THR A 5 5.97 2.16 14.51
CA THR A 5 6.98 1.64 13.59
C THR A 5 6.56 0.29 13.01
N PRO A 6 6.28 0.18 11.69
CA PRO A 6 5.75 -1.02 11.04
C PRO A 6 6.57 -2.30 11.27
N ASN A 7 7.88 -2.16 11.48
CA ASN A 7 8.81 -3.30 11.56
C ASN A 7 9.14 -3.76 12.98
N ASN A 8 8.91 -2.94 14.02
CA ASN A 8 9.22 -3.33 15.41
C ASN A 8 8.04 -3.94 16.18
N VAL A 9 6.89 -4.12 15.52
CA VAL A 9 5.67 -4.69 16.13
C VAL A 9 5.50 -6.19 15.80
N ARG A 10 6.43 -6.78 15.04
CA ARG A 10 6.43 -8.23 14.72
C ARG A 10 6.89 -9.13 15.88
N GLY A 11 7.13 -8.58 17.07
CA GLY A 11 7.40 -9.40 18.26
C GLY A 11 6.11 -9.93 18.86
N GLY A 12 5.72 -11.17 18.51
CA GLY A 12 4.90 -11.96 19.41
C GLY A 12 5.77 -12.36 20.60
N ASP A 13 5.52 -11.81 21.78
CA ASP A 13 6.10 -12.35 23.01
C ASP A 13 5.09 -13.27 23.70
N SER A 14 5.56 -14.10 24.64
CA SER A 14 4.71 -14.92 25.52
C SER A 14 3.70 -14.12 26.37
N ARG A 15 3.61 -12.79 26.20
CA ARG A 15 2.85 -11.84 27.00
C ARG A 15 1.68 -11.22 26.21
N GLY A 16 1.49 -11.57 24.93
CA GLY A 16 0.40 -11.05 24.11
C GLY A 16 0.12 -11.82 22.82
N ARG A 17 -0.87 -11.35 22.06
CA ARG A 17 -1.19 -11.87 20.74
C ARG A 17 -0.19 -11.34 19.71
N ALA A 18 0.19 -12.16 18.73
CA ALA A 18 0.94 -11.71 17.57
C ALA A 18 0.16 -10.61 16.81
N ARG A 19 0.84 -9.50 16.52
CA ARG A 19 0.26 -8.36 15.81
C ARG A 19 0.37 -8.58 14.30
N THR A 20 -0.68 -8.18 13.58
CA THR A 20 -0.80 -8.34 12.14
C THR A 20 -0.74 -6.97 11.44
N PRO A 21 -0.47 -6.92 10.13
CA PRO A 21 -0.59 -5.67 9.36
C PRO A 21 -1.98 -5.02 9.47
N ALA A 22 -3.03 -5.79 9.76
CA ALA A 22 -4.37 -5.25 9.97
C ALA A 22 -4.49 -4.46 11.29
N ASP A 23 -3.70 -4.81 12.32
CA ASP A 23 -3.67 -4.07 13.58
C ASP A 23 -3.12 -2.66 13.39
N GLU A 24 -2.05 -2.51 12.60
CA GLU A 24 -1.50 -1.20 12.25
C GLU A 24 -2.55 -0.34 11.53
N ARG A 25 -3.20 -0.89 10.49
CA ARG A 25 -4.27 -0.19 9.77
C ARG A 25 -5.42 0.22 10.69
N ARG A 26 -5.76 -0.62 11.65
CA ARG A 26 -6.84 -0.38 12.61
C ARG A 26 -6.51 0.73 13.59
N LEU A 27 -5.31 0.72 14.16
CA LEU A 27 -4.83 1.80 15.03
C LEU A 27 -4.78 3.13 14.28
N LEU A 28 -4.29 3.10 13.04
CA LEU A 28 -4.28 4.27 12.17
C LEU A 28 -5.70 4.79 11.93
N PHE A 29 -6.64 3.92 11.52
CA PHE A 29 -8.05 4.27 11.35
C PHE A 29 -8.65 4.91 12.62
N GLN A 30 -8.46 4.28 13.78
CA GLN A 30 -8.95 4.78 15.07
C GLN A 30 -8.39 6.16 15.41
N SER A 31 -7.10 6.38 15.18
CA SER A 31 -6.46 7.67 15.43
C SER A 31 -6.97 8.80 14.53
N LEU A 32 -7.50 8.46 13.36
CA LEU A 32 -8.08 9.39 12.41
C LEU A 32 -9.60 9.54 12.58
N ALA A 33 -10.25 8.65 13.32
CA ALA A 33 -11.70 8.63 13.45
C ALA A 33 -12.18 9.73 14.43
N THR A 34 -12.72 10.81 13.87
CA THR A 34 -13.27 11.94 14.63
C THR A 34 -14.81 11.98 14.61
N ALA A 35 -15.44 11.07 13.86
CA ALA A 35 -16.89 10.97 13.72
C ALA A 35 -17.43 9.58 14.10
N THR A 36 -18.75 9.51 14.21
CA THR A 36 -19.50 8.25 14.35
C THR A 36 -20.45 8.08 13.18
N HIS A 37 -20.81 6.84 12.85
CA HIS A 37 -21.81 6.54 11.84
C HIS A 37 -22.76 5.43 12.31
N ASP A 38 -24.05 5.61 12.04
CA ASP A 38 -25.12 4.67 12.42
C ASP A 38 -25.36 3.62 11.31
N GLY A 39 -24.28 3.16 10.66
CA GLY A 39 -24.36 2.19 9.58
C GLY A 39 -25.03 0.89 10.05
N THR A 40 -25.82 0.25 9.18
CA THR A 40 -26.36 -1.08 9.47
C THR A 40 -25.21 -2.07 9.61
N ARG A 41 -25.04 -2.60 10.82
CA ARG A 41 -24.03 -3.60 11.13
C ARG A 41 -24.36 -4.93 10.46
N ASP A 42 -23.40 -5.46 9.72
CA ASP A 42 -23.39 -6.85 9.29
C ASP A 42 -22.36 -7.60 10.13
N ALA A 43 -22.84 -8.19 11.24
CA ALA A 43 -21.98 -8.85 12.21
C ALA A 43 -21.23 -10.06 11.62
N ASP A 44 -21.80 -10.73 10.61
CA ASP A 44 -21.15 -11.87 9.96
C ASP A 44 -20.00 -11.39 9.07
N THR A 45 -20.22 -10.31 8.32
CA THR A 45 -19.15 -9.68 7.52
C THR A 45 -18.02 -9.15 8.41
N ASP A 46 -18.35 -8.50 9.53
CA ASP A 46 -17.33 -8.03 10.48
C ASP A 46 -16.50 -9.19 11.06
N ARG A 47 -17.17 -10.28 11.46
CA ARG A 47 -16.51 -11.48 12.00
C ARG A 47 -15.60 -12.14 10.96
N GLN A 48 -16.04 -12.25 9.71
CA GLN A 48 -15.22 -12.78 8.62
C GLN A 48 -13.99 -11.91 8.36
N ARG A 49 -14.16 -10.58 8.36
CA ARG A 49 -13.06 -9.62 8.20
C ARG A 49 -12.05 -9.74 9.34
N ALA A 50 -12.50 -9.71 10.59
CA ALA A 50 -11.63 -9.86 11.75
C ALA A 50 -10.83 -11.17 11.71
N THR A 51 -11.49 -12.26 11.31
CA THR A 51 -10.84 -13.57 11.13
C THR A 51 -9.79 -13.52 10.03
N ARG A 52 -10.14 -13.04 8.82
CA ARG A 52 -9.18 -12.87 7.71
C ARG A 52 -7.96 -12.07 8.16
N ASN A 53 -8.21 -10.94 8.82
CA ASN A 53 -7.19 -10.00 9.26
C ASN A 53 -6.24 -10.63 10.29
N ALA A 54 -6.76 -11.43 11.22
CA ALA A 54 -5.96 -12.14 12.22
C ALA A 54 -5.00 -13.19 11.64
N PHE A 55 -5.28 -13.72 10.44
CA PHE A 55 -4.46 -14.77 9.81
C PHE A 55 -3.73 -14.29 8.54
N THR A 56 -3.77 -12.99 8.23
CA THR A 56 -3.03 -12.42 7.09
C THR A 56 -1.66 -11.93 7.56
N MET A 57 -0.68 -12.84 7.62
CA MET A 57 0.73 -12.54 7.89
C MET A 57 1.56 -12.81 6.62
N PRO A 58 2.44 -11.89 6.18
CA PRO A 58 3.24 -12.09 4.97
C PRO A 58 4.15 -13.32 5.04
N GLU A 59 4.74 -13.58 6.22
CA GLU A 59 5.66 -14.70 6.47
C GLU A 59 5.66 -15.00 7.98
N PRO A 60 4.62 -15.67 8.52
CA PRO A 60 4.60 -15.97 9.95
C PRO A 60 5.67 -17.02 10.27
N ASP A 61 6.48 -16.76 11.30
CA ASP A 61 7.30 -17.83 11.88
C ASP A 61 6.37 -18.91 12.48
N PHE A 62 6.81 -20.16 12.52
CA PHE A 62 6.03 -21.26 13.10
C PHE A 62 5.61 -20.97 14.54
N GLU A 63 6.43 -20.26 15.30
CA GLU A 63 6.12 -19.82 16.66
C GLU A 63 5.05 -18.72 16.70
N GLU A 64 5.00 -17.82 15.71
CA GLU A 64 4.00 -16.74 15.64
C GLU A 64 2.60 -17.28 15.33
N MET A 65 2.51 -18.36 14.56
CA MET A 65 1.22 -18.97 14.19
C MET A 65 0.42 -19.45 15.40
N GLU A 66 1.07 -19.90 16.47
CA GLU A 66 0.40 -20.33 17.72
C GLU A 66 -0.34 -19.17 18.40
N TRP A 67 0.11 -17.93 18.15
CA TRP A 67 -0.43 -16.72 18.78
C TRP A 67 -1.41 -15.96 17.88
N LEU A 68 -1.74 -16.47 16.69
CA LEU A 68 -2.72 -15.86 15.79
C LEU A 68 -4.15 -16.26 16.20
N HIS A 69 -4.95 -15.27 16.59
CA HIS A 69 -6.33 -15.48 16.96
C HIS A 69 -7.22 -14.34 16.46
N SER A 70 -8.44 -14.69 16.06
CA SER A 70 -9.46 -13.71 15.68
C SER A 70 -9.82 -12.83 16.88
N ASN A 71 -9.81 -11.51 16.68
CA ASN A 71 -10.13 -10.52 17.72
C ASN A 71 -11.62 -10.15 17.73
N TYR A 72 -12.47 -11.12 17.41
CA TYR A 72 -13.91 -10.94 17.38
C TYR A 72 -14.57 -12.09 18.15
N CYS A 73 -15.22 -11.77 19.26
CA CYS A 73 -15.91 -12.74 20.10
C CYS A 73 -17.26 -12.20 20.61
N ASP A 74 -17.94 -12.98 21.44
CA ASP A 74 -19.24 -12.59 22.00
C ASP A 74 -19.15 -11.36 22.91
N ASP A 75 -17.96 -11.07 23.45
CA ASP A 75 -17.72 -9.94 24.34
C ASP A 75 -17.37 -8.63 23.61
N GLY A 76 -16.99 -8.70 22.32
CA GLY A 76 -16.67 -7.49 21.56
C GLY A 76 -15.92 -7.74 20.26
N ASP A 77 -15.68 -6.63 19.56
CA ASP A 77 -14.85 -6.56 18.36
C ASP A 77 -13.37 -6.31 18.75
N GLU A 78 -12.54 -5.97 17.77
CA GLU A 78 -11.10 -5.83 17.96
C GLU A 78 -10.70 -4.77 18.98
N MET A 79 -11.56 -3.77 19.25
CA MET A 79 -11.32 -2.74 20.26
C MET A 79 -11.44 -3.27 21.69
N PHE A 80 -12.32 -4.24 21.94
CA PHE A 80 -12.40 -4.91 23.22
C PHE A 80 -11.08 -5.62 23.55
N HIS A 81 -10.49 -6.27 22.54
CA HIS A 81 -9.21 -6.96 22.69
C HIS A 81 -8.05 -6.00 22.96
N ASP A 82 -8.07 -4.77 22.44
CA ASP A 82 -7.07 -3.75 22.80
C ASP A 82 -7.17 -3.32 24.25
N VAL A 83 -8.38 -3.07 24.77
CA VAL A 83 -8.56 -2.74 26.18
C VAL A 83 -8.01 -3.86 27.06
N LEU A 84 -8.30 -5.10 26.69
CA LEU A 84 -7.81 -6.28 27.39
C LEU A 84 -6.28 -6.40 27.35
N ASP A 85 -5.66 -6.12 26.20
CA ASP A 85 -4.20 -6.10 26.04
C ASP A 85 -3.57 -5.00 26.89
N VAL A 86 -4.16 -3.79 26.90
CA VAL A 86 -3.67 -2.66 27.69
C VAL A 86 -3.72 -2.97 29.19
N LEU A 87 -4.83 -3.52 29.69
CA LEU A 87 -4.95 -3.94 31.10
C LEU A 87 -3.89 -4.98 31.48
N HIS A 88 -3.62 -5.94 30.58
CA HIS A 88 -2.60 -6.96 30.79
C HIS A 88 -1.18 -6.38 30.76
N MET A 89 -0.88 -5.47 29.82
CA MET A 89 0.45 -4.85 29.69
C MET A 89 0.86 -4.06 30.94
N PHE A 90 -0.08 -3.40 31.62
CA PHE A 90 0.22 -2.60 32.82
C PHE A 90 0.58 -3.43 34.07
N GLN A 91 0.55 -4.76 33.99
CA GLN A 91 0.99 -5.62 35.10
C GLN A 91 2.50 -5.71 35.25
N TYR A 92 3.25 -5.41 34.19
CA TYR A 92 4.69 -5.61 34.15
C TYR A 92 5.45 -4.29 34.27
N ASP A 93 6.15 -4.15 35.40
CA ASP A 93 7.32 -3.30 35.52
C ASP A 93 8.49 -4.30 35.64
N GLU A 94 9.35 -4.40 34.62
CA GLU A 94 10.41 -5.42 34.55
C GLU A 94 11.37 -5.36 35.77
N ASP A 95 11.43 -4.21 36.44
CA ASP A 95 12.19 -3.98 37.67
C ASP A 95 11.43 -4.35 38.95
N LYS A 96 10.13 -4.67 38.85
CA LYS A 96 9.28 -5.06 39.98
C LYS A 96 8.61 -6.39 39.66
N PHE A 97 9.35 -7.47 39.92
CA PHE A 97 8.78 -8.79 40.18
C PHE A 97 7.74 -8.64 41.31
N LEU A 98 6.48 -8.42 40.94
CA LEU A 98 5.39 -8.39 41.90
C LEU A 98 5.29 -9.80 42.50
N PRO A 99 5.23 -9.96 43.83
CA PRO A 99 5.15 -11.26 44.49
C PRO A 99 3.79 -11.96 44.27
N PHE A 100 2.91 -11.35 43.48
CA PHE A 100 1.60 -11.85 43.10
C PHE A 100 1.77 -12.39 41.68
N GLY A 101 1.68 -13.72 41.52
CA GLY A 101 2.07 -14.40 40.27
C GLY A 101 1.38 -13.88 39.01
N ASN A 102 1.87 -14.32 37.85
CA ASN A 102 1.36 -13.93 36.53
C ASN A 102 -0.16 -14.12 36.46
N VAL A 103 -0.89 -13.01 36.51
CA VAL A 103 -2.33 -12.97 36.23
C VAL A 103 -2.50 -13.14 34.73
N LYS A 104 -3.46 -13.94 34.31
CA LYS A 104 -3.66 -14.19 32.88
C LYS A 104 -4.39 -13.00 32.27
N ARG A 105 -4.08 -12.68 31.01
CA ARG A 105 -4.85 -11.72 30.19
C ARG A 105 -6.36 -11.88 30.34
N GLU A 106 -6.86 -13.11 30.28
CA GLU A 106 -8.30 -13.40 30.37
C GLU A 106 -8.93 -13.09 31.73
N ASP A 107 -8.14 -12.98 32.80
CA ASP A 107 -8.66 -12.64 34.13
C ASP A 107 -9.16 -11.17 34.19
N PHE A 108 -8.77 -10.34 33.22
CA PHE A 108 -9.24 -8.95 33.08
C PHE A 108 -10.51 -8.79 32.24
N ARG A 109 -11.06 -9.89 31.70
CA ARG A 109 -12.20 -9.85 30.77
C ARG A 109 -13.41 -9.09 31.33
N GLU A 110 -13.74 -9.28 32.59
CA GLU A 110 -14.87 -8.57 33.22
C GLU A 110 -14.58 -7.07 33.43
N THR A 111 -13.36 -6.72 33.85
CA THR A 111 -12.94 -5.30 33.94
C THR A 111 -12.96 -4.62 32.57
N ALA A 112 -12.52 -5.31 31.51
CA ALA A 112 -12.59 -4.78 30.15
C ALA A 112 -14.04 -4.55 29.71
N LYS A 113 -14.97 -5.46 30.05
CA LYS A 113 -16.40 -5.28 29.77
C LYS A 113 -16.98 -4.06 30.46
N GLU A 114 -16.65 -3.86 31.74
CA GLU A 114 -17.09 -2.68 32.50
C GLU A 114 -16.60 -1.39 31.83
N LEU A 115 -15.31 -1.31 31.50
CA LEU A 115 -14.72 -0.14 30.83
C LEU A 115 -15.33 0.14 29.45
N VAL A 116 -15.60 -0.90 28.67
CA VAL A 116 -16.23 -0.76 27.34
C VAL A 116 -17.69 -0.35 27.47
N ALA A 117 -18.44 -0.92 28.43
CA ALA A 117 -19.84 -0.59 28.66
C ALA A 117 -20.04 0.85 29.14
N GLU A 118 -19.13 1.37 29.98
CA GLU A 118 -19.17 2.75 30.44
C GLU A 118 -19.00 3.78 29.31
N GLN A 119 -18.29 3.40 28.24
CA GLN A 119 -17.88 4.36 27.23
C GLN A 119 -18.74 4.36 25.95
N ASP A 120 -19.63 3.37 25.72
CA ASP A 120 -20.64 3.20 24.63
C ASP A 120 -20.24 3.59 23.18
N ARG A 121 -18.99 4.02 22.98
CA ARG A 121 -18.39 4.58 21.76
C ARG A 121 -17.19 3.76 21.27
N PHE A 122 -16.94 2.62 21.91
CA PHE A 122 -15.72 1.81 21.72
C PHE A 122 -15.85 0.72 20.67
N ARG A 123 -16.77 0.89 19.71
CA ARG A 123 -17.03 -0.12 18.69
C ARG A 123 -16.42 0.33 17.37
N LEU A 124 -15.57 -0.50 16.80
CA LEU A 124 -14.83 -0.20 15.58
C LEU A 124 -15.77 0.11 14.41
N HIS A 125 -16.88 -0.61 14.31
CA HIS A 125 -17.90 -0.41 13.29
C HIS A 125 -18.76 0.86 13.49
N THR A 126 -18.61 1.58 14.59
CA THR A 126 -19.30 2.88 14.79
C THR A 126 -18.39 4.05 14.46
N LEU A 127 -17.07 3.86 14.51
CA LEU A 127 -16.08 4.88 14.20
C LEU A 127 -16.09 5.23 12.70
N ALA A 128 -15.82 6.49 12.41
CA ALA A 128 -15.79 7.02 11.05
C ALA A 128 -14.77 8.17 10.92
N ILE A 129 -14.12 8.25 9.76
CA ILE A 129 -13.26 9.38 9.40
C ILE A 129 -14.04 10.31 8.46
N PRO A 130 -14.23 11.60 8.78
CA PRO A 130 -14.79 12.57 7.84
C PRO A 130 -13.97 12.64 6.55
N LEU A 131 -14.66 12.57 5.41
CA LEU A 131 -13.99 12.49 4.11
C LEU A 131 -13.18 13.75 3.78
N ASP A 132 -13.63 14.93 4.21
CA ASP A 132 -12.94 16.20 4.03
C ASP A 132 -11.66 16.29 4.87
N GLU A 133 -11.70 15.89 6.14
CA GLU A 133 -10.51 15.79 7.00
C GLU A 133 -9.50 14.80 6.42
N PHE A 134 -9.96 13.63 5.98
CA PHE A 134 -9.10 12.66 5.32
C PHE A 134 -8.51 13.19 4.01
N THR A 135 -9.30 13.91 3.21
CA THR A 135 -8.82 14.54 1.96
C THR A 135 -7.72 15.55 2.25
N ALA A 136 -7.87 16.37 3.31
CA ALA A 136 -6.84 17.32 3.71
C ALA A 136 -5.55 16.62 4.16
N LEU A 137 -5.67 15.56 4.96
CA LEU A 137 -4.53 14.74 5.37
C LEU A 137 -3.82 14.13 4.16
N VAL A 138 -4.55 13.49 3.24
CA VAL A 138 -3.96 12.92 2.02
C VAL A 138 -3.26 13.99 1.18
N GLY A 139 -3.82 15.19 1.08
CA GLY A 139 -3.15 16.31 0.39
C GLY A 139 -1.79 16.65 1.02
N PHE A 140 -1.72 16.67 2.36
CA PHE A 140 -0.47 16.84 3.09
C PHE A 140 0.50 15.67 2.86
N LEU A 141 0.03 14.42 2.94
CA LEU A 141 0.87 13.23 2.73
C LEU A 141 1.48 13.21 1.33
N LEU A 142 0.66 13.44 0.30
CA LEU A 142 1.16 13.51 -1.08
C LEU A 142 2.17 14.64 -1.28
N ALA A 143 1.91 15.81 -0.70
CA ALA A 143 2.80 16.94 -0.83
C ALA A 143 4.12 16.74 -0.06
N THR A 144 4.15 15.83 0.92
CA THR A 144 5.34 15.50 1.71
C THR A 144 5.93 14.13 1.35
N GLN A 145 5.49 13.54 0.23
CA GLN A 145 5.99 12.25 -0.27
C GLN A 145 7.47 12.34 -0.66
N PHE A 146 7.88 13.47 -1.21
CA PHE A 146 9.23 13.71 -1.70
C PHE A 146 9.98 14.74 -0.85
N GLU A 147 11.30 14.74 -0.94
CA GLU A 147 12.13 15.78 -0.36
C GLU A 147 11.94 17.11 -1.08
N TRP A 148 11.95 18.18 -0.29
CA TRP A 148 11.92 19.56 -0.75
C TRP A 148 13.27 20.22 -0.47
N GLU A 149 13.68 21.15 -1.31
CA GLU A 149 14.92 21.89 -1.10
C GLU A 149 14.83 22.75 0.18
N GLU A 150 15.97 23.05 0.79
CA GLU A 150 16.02 23.76 2.06
C GLU A 150 15.33 25.13 1.96
N GLY A 151 14.33 25.35 2.82
CA GLY A 151 13.55 26.59 2.86
C GLY A 151 12.34 26.62 1.93
N GLU A 152 12.15 25.61 1.08
CA GLU A 152 10.92 25.44 0.31
C GLU A 152 9.80 24.88 1.20
N LYS A 153 8.57 25.27 0.89
CA LYS A 153 7.38 24.73 1.55
C LYS A 153 6.48 24.10 0.49
N PRO A 154 6.01 22.85 0.69
CA PRO A 154 5.06 22.24 -0.23
C PRO A 154 3.80 23.09 -0.35
N GLU A 155 3.47 23.51 -1.57
CA GLU A 155 2.15 24.06 -1.85
C GLU A 155 1.13 22.92 -1.89
N LEU A 156 0.09 22.99 -1.05
CA LEU A 156 -0.93 21.94 -0.97
C LEU A 156 -2.00 22.02 -2.08
N ALA A 157 -2.29 23.23 -2.57
CA ALA A 157 -3.37 23.45 -3.54
C ALA A 157 -3.26 22.60 -4.83
N PRO A 158 -2.07 22.40 -5.42
CA PRO A 158 -1.88 21.50 -6.57
C PRO A 158 -2.31 20.05 -6.31
N PHE A 159 -2.27 19.59 -5.06
CA PHE A 159 -2.56 18.22 -4.67
C PHE A 159 -4.05 17.95 -4.41
N ASN A 160 -4.90 18.97 -4.31
CA ASN A 160 -6.32 18.82 -3.96
C ASN A 160 -7.07 17.81 -4.84
N LYS A 161 -6.84 17.82 -6.16
CA LYS A 161 -7.51 16.90 -7.09
C LYS A 161 -7.05 15.45 -6.88
N ALA A 162 -5.75 15.26 -6.69
CA ALA A 162 -5.14 13.96 -6.41
C ALA A 162 -5.62 13.41 -5.05
N ALA A 163 -5.60 14.26 -4.02
CA ALA A 163 -6.07 13.92 -2.69
C ALA A 163 -7.55 13.54 -2.67
N THR A 164 -8.40 14.29 -3.40
CA THR A 164 -9.81 13.96 -3.56
C THR A 164 -9.99 12.60 -4.24
N ALA A 165 -9.21 12.31 -5.29
CA ALA A 165 -9.29 11.04 -6.00
C ALA A 165 -8.87 9.84 -5.14
N ILE A 166 -7.85 10.00 -4.29
CA ILE A 166 -7.47 9.01 -3.28
C ILE A 166 -8.57 8.88 -2.23
N ALA A 167 -8.95 9.96 -1.55
CA ALA A 167 -9.90 9.92 -0.45
C ALA A 167 -11.26 9.34 -0.88
N ARG A 168 -11.72 9.65 -2.11
CA ARG A 168 -12.94 9.07 -2.68
C ARG A 168 -12.86 7.56 -2.89
N SER A 169 -11.66 6.98 -3.02
CA SER A 169 -11.51 5.52 -3.11
C SER A 169 -11.84 4.82 -1.79
N PHE A 170 -11.62 5.50 -0.65
CA PHE A 170 -11.91 5.02 0.70
C PHE A 170 -13.38 5.18 1.11
N CYS A 171 -14.25 5.63 0.20
CA CYS A 171 -15.63 5.98 0.52
C CYS A 171 -16.60 5.38 -0.49
N ASP A 172 -17.82 5.07 -0.05
CA ASP A 172 -18.91 4.79 -1.00
C ASP A 172 -19.33 6.06 -1.74
N GLU A 173 -19.87 5.91 -2.96
CA GLU A 173 -20.17 7.03 -3.86
C GLU A 173 -21.06 8.11 -3.22
N SER A 174 -21.99 7.70 -2.36
CA SER A 174 -22.92 8.60 -1.65
C SER A 174 -22.51 8.94 -0.23
N SER A 175 -21.41 8.37 0.28
CA SER A 175 -20.95 8.60 1.65
C SER A 175 -20.00 9.80 1.72
N ASN A 176 -20.04 10.49 2.86
CA ASN A 176 -19.09 11.55 3.24
C ASN A 176 -18.21 11.13 4.42
N VAL A 177 -18.24 9.84 4.77
CA VAL A 177 -17.42 9.26 5.84
C VAL A 177 -16.80 7.95 5.38
N ILE A 178 -15.58 7.72 5.85
CA ILE A 178 -14.83 6.48 5.62
C ILE A 178 -15.06 5.57 6.82
N THR A 179 -15.58 4.38 6.56
CA THR A 179 -15.81 3.35 7.57
C THR A 179 -14.61 2.42 7.68
N TRP A 180 -14.50 1.66 8.79
CA TRP A 180 -13.42 0.70 8.98
C TRP A 180 -13.28 -0.27 7.81
N GLY A 181 -14.39 -0.87 7.36
CA GLY A 181 -14.37 -1.83 6.27
C GLY A 181 -13.79 -1.24 4.98
N LYS A 182 -14.15 -0.01 4.63
CA LYS A 182 -13.60 0.66 3.45
C LYS A 182 -12.13 1.03 3.62
N PHE A 183 -11.74 1.47 4.80
CA PHE A 183 -10.35 1.80 5.09
C PHE A 183 -9.45 0.57 4.98
N ASP A 184 -9.85 -0.54 5.61
CA ASP A 184 -9.14 -1.81 5.62
C ASP A 184 -9.05 -2.44 4.23
N ASP A 185 -10.09 -2.29 3.39
CA ASP A 185 -10.07 -2.80 2.01
C ASP A 185 -9.19 -1.98 1.06
N MET A 186 -9.09 -0.67 1.28
CA MET A 186 -8.43 0.25 0.34
C MET A 186 -6.98 0.52 0.67
N LEU A 187 -6.60 0.63 1.95
CA LEU A 187 -5.23 0.94 2.33
C LEU A 187 -4.18 -0.07 1.81
N PRO A 188 -4.45 -1.39 1.74
CA PRO A 188 -3.52 -2.33 1.10
C PRO A 188 -3.24 -2.07 -0.39
N GLN A 189 -4.07 -1.29 -1.08
CA GLN A 189 -3.83 -0.86 -2.46
C GLN A 189 -2.95 0.39 -2.55
N MET A 190 -2.67 1.04 -1.42
CA MET A 190 -1.80 2.22 -1.31
C MET A 190 -0.87 2.08 -0.10
N PRO A 191 -0.02 1.03 -0.08
CA PRO A 191 0.76 0.67 1.08
C PRO A 191 1.70 1.79 1.57
N PHE A 192 2.08 2.71 0.69
CA PHE A 192 3.04 3.79 0.98
C PHE A 192 2.37 5.14 1.21
N LEU A 193 1.05 5.20 1.29
CA LEU A 193 0.31 6.46 1.51
C LEU A 193 0.71 7.17 2.81
N PHE A 194 1.03 6.39 3.86
CA PHE A 194 1.34 6.92 5.19
C PHE A 194 2.83 6.97 5.51
N ASP A 195 3.72 6.56 4.61
CA ASP A 195 5.18 6.73 4.76
C ASP A 195 5.57 8.17 5.15
N PRO A 196 4.98 9.23 4.55
CA PRO A 196 5.30 10.60 4.95
C PRO A 196 4.95 10.89 6.41
N LEU A 197 3.83 10.35 6.91
CA LEU A 197 3.43 10.49 8.31
C LEU A 197 4.45 9.82 9.23
N TYR A 198 4.87 8.59 8.91
CA TYR A 198 5.86 7.86 9.70
C TYR A 198 7.20 8.59 9.74
N ARG A 199 7.65 9.16 8.62
CA ARG A 199 8.88 9.98 8.57
C ARG A 199 8.77 11.20 9.47
N VAL A 200 7.65 11.93 9.41
CA VAL A 200 7.42 13.11 10.26
C VAL A 200 7.40 12.71 11.74
N LEU A 201 6.68 11.65 12.10
CA LEU A 201 6.60 11.18 13.48
C LEU A 201 7.96 10.73 14.01
N ALA A 202 8.74 10.01 13.20
CA ALA A 202 10.07 9.59 13.61
C ALA A 202 11.03 10.77 13.75
N ALA A 203 10.98 11.74 12.84
CA ALA A 203 11.77 12.97 12.95
C ALA A 203 11.42 13.77 14.22
N VAL A 204 10.14 13.88 14.55
CA VAL A 204 9.66 14.65 15.71
C VAL A 204 9.92 13.95 17.04
N PHE A 205 9.66 12.64 17.13
CA PHE A 205 9.67 11.92 18.40
C PHE A 205 10.93 11.11 18.68
N LEU A 206 11.67 10.70 17.64
CA LEU A 206 12.82 9.81 17.80
C LEU A 206 14.15 10.52 17.57
N GLU A 207 14.14 11.78 17.12
CA GLU A 207 15.33 12.57 16.72
C GLU A 207 16.26 11.81 15.76
N ARG A 208 15.72 10.79 15.08
CA ARG A 208 16.41 9.89 14.18
C ARG A 208 15.48 9.60 13.02
N LEU A 209 16.01 9.70 11.81
CA LEU A 209 15.37 9.05 10.67
C LEU A 209 15.45 7.53 10.95
N PRO A 210 14.32 6.82 10.94
CA PRO A 210 14.34 5.38 11.15
C PRO A 210 15.21 4.81 10.01
N PHE A 211 16.23 4.03 10.38
CA PHE A 211 17.26 3.52 9.47
C PHE A 211 16.69 2.69 8.31
N GLU A 212 15.41 2.34 8.35
CA GLU A 212 14.68 1.60 7.33
C GLU A 212 13.70 2.45 6.49
N ILE A 213 13.41 3.71 6.85
CA ILE A 213 12.56 4.63 6.03
C ILE A 213 13.46 5.64 5.29
N SER A 214 14.62 5.18 4.83
CA SER A 214 15.65 5.99 4.16
C SER A 214 15.34 6.30 2.68
N TYR A 215 14.14 6.00 2.19
CA TYR A 215 13.76 6.28 0.80
C TYR A 215 13.03 7.62 0.70
N SER A 216 13.68 8.70 1.13
CA SER A 216 13.24 10.04 0.81
C SER A 216 13.81 10.42 -0.55
N PHE A 217 13.04 10.10 -1.60
CA PHE A 217 13.43 10.48 -2.95
C PHE A 217 13.29 11.98 -3.13
N LYS A 218 14.23 12.59 -3.84
CA LYS A 218 14.00 13.92 -4.39
C LYS A 218 12.78 13.93 -5.28
N ALA A 219 12.00 15.01 -5.22
CA ALA A 219 10.82 15.15 -6.05
C ALA A 219 11.21 15.10 -7.53
N PRO A 220 10.61 14.21 -8.35
CA PRO A 220 10.80 14.27 -9.79
C PRO A 220 10.31 15.63 -10.29
N THR A 221 11.00 16.20 -11.26
CA THR A 221 10.59 17.46 -11.90
C THR A 221 9.93 17.14 -13.25
N PRO A 222 8.61 16.88 -13.27
CA PRO A 222 7.96 16.50 -14.52
C PRO A 222 8.06 17.61 -15.56
N PRO A 223 8.17 17.27 -16.87
CA PRO A 223 8.13 18.24 -17.94
C PRO A 223 6.89 19.14 -17.86
N ARG A 224 7.01 20.42 -18.21
CA ARG A 224 5.91 21.40 -18.07
C ARG A 224 4.66 21.05 -18.89
N ASP A 225 4.84 20.30 -19.98
CA ASP A 225 3.77 19.83 -20.87
C ASP A 225 3.22 18.46 -20.49
N SER A 226 3.87 17.77 -19.53
CA SER A 226 3.46 16.47 -19.04
C SER A 226 2.10 16.54 -18.35
N PHE A 227 1.25 15.54 -18.60
CA PHE A 227 0.07 15.36 -17.77
C PHE A 227 0.38 14.59 -16.48
N MET A 228 1.51 13.90 -16.37
CA MET A 228 2.01 13.36 -15.10
C MET A 228 2.67 14.48 -14.29
N THR A 229 1.83 15.26 -13.61
CA THR A 229 2.26 16.32 -12.68
C THR A 229 2.81 15.73 -11.39
N LEU A 230 3.52 16.54 -10.58
CA LEU A 230 4.05 16.10 -9.28
C LEU A 230 2.97 15.48 -8.36
N PRO A 231 1.75 16.03 -8.25
CA PRO A 231 0.65 15.35 -7.55
C PRO A 231 0.33 13.95 -8.06
N ARG A 232 0.35 13.72 -9.38
CA ARG A 232 0.05 12.41 -9.99
C ARG A 232 1.20 11.42 -9.82
N LEU A 233 2.44 11.90 -9.85
CA LEU A 233 3.61 11.10 -9.50
C LEU A 233 3.57 10.70 -8.02
N SER A 234 3.13 11.60 -7.13
CA SER A 234 2.94 11.30 -5.71
C SER A 234 1.81 10.27 -5.49
N GLN A 235 0.71 10.35 -6.26
CA GLN A 235 -0.34 9.32 -6.26
C GLN A 235 0.18 7.96 -6.70
N LEU A 236 1.04 7.93 -7.71
CA LEU A 236 1.69 6.70 -8.16
C LEU A 236 2.62 6.16 -7.07
N ALA A 237 3.40 7.03 -6.43
CA ALA A 237 4.32 6.69 -5.35
C ALA A 237 3.61 6.01 -4.18
N SER A 238 2.43 6.49 -3.78
CA SER A 238 1.66 5.86 -2.70
C SER A 238 1.29 4.40 -2.98
N MET A 239 1.37 3.94 -4.23
CA MET A 239 1.09 2.57 -4.65
C MET A 239 2.34 1.71 -4.88
N VAL A 240 3.44 2.30 -5.39
CA VAL A 240 4.61 1.54 -5.89
C VAL A 240 5.98 2.03 -5.39
N ASN A 241 6.03 2.82 -4.30
CA ASN A 241 7.26 3.46 -3.79
C ASN A 241 8.48 2.53 -3.64
N MET A 242 8.29 1.30 -3.14
CA MET A 242 9.39 0.36 -2.93
C MET A 242 9.89 -0.32 -4.22
N ASP A 243 9.07 -0.28 -5.27
CA ASP A 243 9.38 -0.86 -6.56
C ASP A 243 9.84 0.20 -7.56
N MET A 244 10.09 1.45 -7.13
CA MET A 244 10.44 2.53 -8.05
C MET A 244 11.48 3.51 -7.53
N ASP A 245 12.58 3.69 -8.28
CA ASP A 245 13.51 4.80 -8.05
C ASP A 245 12.96 6.10 -8.68
N PHE A 246 12.22 6.86 -7.88
CA PHE A 246 11.61 8.12 -8.32
C PHE A 246 12.63 9.22 -8.67
N GLU A 247 13.89 9.11 -8.25
CA GLU A 247 14.92 10.11 -8.61
C GLU A 247 15.33 10.01 -10.07
N ARG A 248 15.21 8.82 -10.65
CA ARG A 248 15.57 8.55 -12.06
C ARG A 248 14.37 8.27 -12.93
N PHE A 249 13.17 8.38 -12.36
CA PHE A 249 11.92 8.08 -13.04
C PHE A 249 11.45 9.26 -13.88
N ASP A 250 11.85 9.24 -15.15
CA ASP A 250 11.61 10.32 -16.10
C ASP A 250 10.73 9.91 -17.28
N ARG A 251 10.18 10.91 -17.98
CA ARG A 251 9.39 10.70 -19.19
C ARG A 251 10.29 10.27 -20.35
N ALA A 252 10.27 8.98 -20.69
CA ALA A 252 11.02 8.42 -21.79
C ALA A 252 10.34 8.67 -23.15
N HIS A 253 9.01 8.56 -23.22
CA HIS A 253 8.26 8.72 -24.46
C HIS A 253 6.92 9.43 -24.27
N GLU A 254 6.46 10.12 -25.32
CA GLU A 254 5.20 10.85 -25.36
C GLU A 254 4.52 10.73 -26.73
N TRP A 255 3.20 10.57 -26.71
CA TRP A 255 2.35 10.56 -27.89
C TRP A 255 1.05 11.33 -27.68
N HIS A 256 0.66 12.11 -28.68
CA HIS A 256 -0.57 12.90 -28.68
C HIS A 256 -1.61 12.34 -29.65
N LYS A 257 -2.83 12.86 -29.56
CA LYS A 257 -3.98 12.50 -30.40
C LYS A 257 -3.68 12.37 -31.91
N GLY A 258 -2.75 13.14 -32.45
CA GLY A 258 -2.39 13.15 -33.88
C GLY A 258 -1.33 12.12 -34.31
N ILE A 259 -0.56 11.56 -33.37
CA ILE A 259 0.54 10.62 -33.66
C ILE A 259 0.45 9.51 -32.60
N ARG A 260 -0.48 8.56 -32.81
CA ARG A 260 -0.67 7.45 -31.88
C ARG A 260 0.16 6.25 -32.31
N PRO A 261 0.92 5.62 -31.39
CA PRO A 261 1.57 4.36 -31.66
C PRO A 261 0.50 3.26 -31.71
N ASN A 262 0.74 2.23 -32.52
CA ASN A 262 -0.05 1.00 -32.44
C ASN A 262 0.39 0.15 -31.23
N ALA A 263 -0.41 -0.85 -30.90
CA ALA A 263 -0.20 -1.76 -29.78
C ALA A 263 1.19 -2.40 -29.79
N ARG A 264 1.69 -2.78 -30.98
CA ARG A 264 3.01 -3.40 -31.14
C ARG A 264 4.15 -2.43 -30.83
N VAL A 265 4.05 -1.18 -31.28
CA VAL A 265 5.05 -0.15 -30.97
C VAL A 265 5.11 0.09 -29.46
N LEU A 266 3.96 0.20 -28.79
CA LEU A 266 3.92 0.38 -27.34
C LEU A 266 4.51 -0.82 -26.58
N ALA A 267 4.15 -2.04 -26.97
CA ALA A 267 4.71 -3.25 -26.38
C ALA A 267 6.23 -3.30 -26.53
N ASN A 268 6.74 -3.00 -27.73
CA ASN A 268 8.18 -2.99 -27.99
C ASN A 268 8.91 -1.94 -27.14
N VAL A 269 8.33 -0.74 -26.98
CA VAL A 269 8.92 0.31 -26.13
C VAL A 269 8.98 -0.17 -24.68
N LEU A 270 7.86 -0.65 -24.12
CA LEU A 270 7.81 -1.16 -22.75
C LEU A 270 8.79 -2.32 -22.50
N GLN A 271 8.93 -3.23 -23.46
CA GLN A 271 9.88 -4.35 -23.37
C GLN A 271 11.35 -3.92 -23.53
N SER A 272 11.59 -2.75 -24.13
CA SER A 272 12.93 -2.19 -24.32
C SER A 272 13.41 -1.32 -23.16
N MET A 273 12.53 -0.98 -22.21
CA MET A 273 12.91 -0.24 -21.02
C MET A 273 13.94 -1.05 -20.22
N PRO A 274 15.03 -0.41 -19.74
CA PRO A 274 16.10 -1.12 -19.05
C PRO A 274 15.66 -1.65 -17.68
N GLU A 275 14.81 -0.88 -17.00
CA GLU A 275 14.32 -1.16 -15.65
C GLU A 275 12.81 -0.90 -15.53
N GLN A 276 12.36 -0.49 -14.35
CA GLN A 276 10.96 -0.22 -14.04
C GLN A 276 10.38 0.82 -14.99
N SER A 277 9.13 0.61 -15.39
CA SER A 277 8.44 1.53 -16.28
C SER A 277 6.95 1.61 -15.99
N ALA A 278 6.36 2.76 -16.28
CA ALA A 278 4.92 2.95 -16.28
C ALA A 278 4.43 3.44 -17.65
N LEU A 279 3.50 2.70 -18.24
CA LEU A 279 2.63 3.24 -19.29
C LEU A 279 1.54 4.05 -18.62
N VAL A 280 1.43 5.34 -18.95
CA VAL A 280 0.33 6.19 -18.48
C VAL A 280 -0.49 6.68 -19.65
N VAL A 281 -1.81 6.54 -19.52
CA VAL A 281 -2.77 6.93 -20.55
C VAL A 281 -3.76 7.93 -19.98
N LYS A 282 -3.90 9.05 -20.67
CA LYS A 282 -4.93 10.06 -20.39
C LYS A 282 -5.99 10.03 -21.48
N GLY A 283 -7.25 10.01 -21.09
CA GLY A 283 -8.35 10.12 -22.04
C GLY A 283 -9.64 10.66 -21.46
N LEU A 284 -10.66 10.73 -22.31
CA LEU A 284 -11.99 11.24 -21.97
C LEU A 284 -13.04 10.15 -22.12
N SER A 285 -13.95 10.05 -21.14
CA SER A 285 -15.14 9.22 -21.24
C SER A 285 -16.14 9.79 -22.26
N ARG A 286 -17.25 9.07 -22.47
CA ARG A 286 -18.38 9.59 -23.27
C ARG A 286 -19.04 10.83 -22.67
N SER A 287 -19.05 10.94 -21.33
CA SER A 287 -19.56 12.11 -20.60
C SER A 287 -18.58 13.29 -20.60
N GLY A 288 -17.34 13.10 -21.07
CA GLY A 288 -16.30 14.11 -21.09
C GLY A 288 -15.44 14.16 -19.83
N ASP A 289 -15.62 13.21 -18.92
CA ASP A 289 -14.81 13.10 -17.71
C ASP A 289 -13.39 12.65 -18.04
N GLU A 290 -12.40 13.23 -17.34
CA GLU A 290 -10.98 12.89 -17.50
C GLU A 290 -10.62 11.64 -16.71
N PHE A 291 -10.07 10.66 -17.42
CA PHE A 291 -9.53 9.42 -16.85
C PHE A 291 -8.02 9.36 -17.08
N ILE A 292 -7.32 8.97 -16.02
CA ILE A 292 -5.89 8.66 -16.06
C ILE A 292 -5.71 7.31 -15.42
N PHE A 293 -5.14 6.40 -16.18
CA PHE A 293 -4.87 5.04 -15.78
C PHE A 293 -3.63 4.56 -16.52
N GLY A 294 -3.13 3.41 -16.12
CA GLY A 294 -1.90 2.93 -16.69
C GLY A 294 -1.56 1.53 -16.23
N PHE A 295 -0.36 1.15 -16.59
CA PHE A 295 0.25 -0.11 -16.24
C PHE A 295 1.65 0.17 -15.73
N PHE A 296 1.97 -0.38 -14.57
CA PHE A 296 3.28 -0.34 -13.97
C PHE A 296 3.93 -1.72 -14.14
N ASN A 297 5.15 -1.71 -14.67
CA ASN A 297 5.99 -2.87 -14.84
C ASN A 297 7.22 -2.74 -13.95
N PRO A 298 7.30 -3.50 -12.84
CA PRO A 298 8.43 -3.40 -11.93
C PRO A 298 9.70 -4.09 -12.43
N LEU A 299 9.59 -5.00 -13.43
CA LEU A 299 10.73 -5.71 -14.02
C LEU A 299 10.48 -5.98 -15.51
N PRO A 300 11.22 -5.37 -16.45
CA PRO A 300 11.12 -5.72 -17.86
C PRO A 300 11.63 -7.15 -18.11
N ALA A 301 10.96 -7.86 -19.03
CA ALA A 301 11.18 -9.30 -19.33
C ALA A 301 12.64 -9.71 -19.62
N GLN A 302 13.51 -8.75 -19.96
CA GLN A 302 14.94 -8.96 -20.17
C GLN A 302 15.68 -9.36 -18.89
N LEU A 303 15.21 -8.93 -17.71
CA LEU A 303 15.76 -9.33 -16.41
C LEU A 303 15.23 -10.70 -15.94
N GLU A 304 14.02 -11.08 -16.34
CA GLU A 304 13.48 -12.43 -16.08
C GLU A 304 14.28 -13.50 -16.84
N THR A 305 14.65 -13.22 -18.09
CA THR A 305 15.51 -14.12 -18.89
C THR A 305 16.96 -14.16 -18.40
N ARG A 306 17.49 -13.06 -17.86
CA ARG A 306 18.81 -13.05 -17.21
C ARG A 306 18.84 -13.87 -15.93
N LYS A 307 17.83 -13.73 -15.06
CA LYS A 307 17.68 -14.58 -13.86
C LYS A 307 17.58 -16.06 -14.22
N HIS A 308 16.76 -16.42 -15.22
CA HIS A 308 16.67 -17.81 -15.66
C HIS A 308 17.99 -18.38 -16.22
N ASN A 309 18.82 -17.55 -16.86
CA ASN A 309 20.11 -17.99 -17.37
C ASN A 309 21.20 -18.05 -16.28
N GLU A 310 21.14 -17.21 -15.25
CA GLU A 310 22.03 -17.27 -14.08
C GLU A 310 21.68 -18.47 -13.17
N ASP A 311 20.40 -18.81 -13.04
CA ASP A 311 19.93 -20.00 -12.33
C ASP A 311 20.23 -21.30 -13.11
N ALA A 312 20.36 -21.24 -14.44
CA ALA A 312 20.71 -22.40 -15.29
C ALA A 312 22.18 -22.86 -15.12
N ASP A 313 23.07 -22.00 -14.63
CA ASP A 313 24.45 -22.37 -14.28
C ASP A 313 24.56 -22.94 -12.85
N LEU A 314 23.47 -22.95 -12.06
CA LEU A 314 23.39 -23.51 -10.71
C LEU A 314 22.84 -24.95 -10.69
N GLY A 315 23.27 -25.81 -11.62
CA GLY A 315 22.91 -27.24 -11.61
C GLY A 315 21.40 -27.52 -11.78
N PRO A 316 20.98 -28.79 -11.78
CA PRO A 316 19.57 -29.11 -12.05
C PRO A 316 18.67 -28.58 -10.92
N PRO A 317 17.49 -28.02 -11.26
CA PRO A 317 16.56 -27.51 -10.26
C PRO A 317 16.07 -28.69 -9.42
N VAL A 318 16.15 -28.55 -8.10
CA VAL A 318 15.39 -29.41 -7.19
C VAL A 318 13.92 -29.07 -7.44
N GLU A 319 13.12 -30.04 -7.90
CA GLU A 319 11.65 -29.90 -7.93
C GLU A 319 11.18 -29.57 -6.51
N LEU A 320 10.84 -28.32 -6.28
CA LEU A 320 10.16 -27.83 -5.11
C LEU A 320 8.74 -27.49 -5.55
N ASP A 321 7.75 -28.04 -4.85
CA ASP A 321 6.32 -27.74 -5.01
C ASP A 321 6.12 -26.21 -5.11
N ASP A 322 5.25 -25.79 -6.03
CA ASP A 322 4.96 -24.40 -6.46
C ASP A 322 4.44 -23.46 -5.35
N GLU A 323 4.53 -23.82 -4.07
CA GLU A 323 3.87 -23.12 -2.95
C GLU A 323 4.82 -22.35 -2.01
N ILE A 324 6.14 -22.37 -2.21
CA ILE A 324 7.09 -21.69 -1.31
C ILE A 324 7.98 -20.72 -2.06
N GLY A 325 7.81 -19.43 -1.75
CA GLY A 325 8.58 -18.31 -2.26
C GLY A 325 10.08 -18.41 -1.99
N ARG A 326 10.82 -17.72 -2.85
CA ARG A 326 12.28 -17.72 -3.05
C ARG A 326 13.14 -17.67 -1.77
N GLN A 327 14.22 -18.43 -1.80
CA GLN A 327 15.26 -18.53 -0.77
C GLN A 327 16.21 -17.32 -0.79
N ILE A 328 16.59 -16.82 0.40
CA ILE A 328 17.56 -15.73 0.61
C ILE A 328 18.99 -16.29 0.56
N THR A 329 19.86 -15.71 -0.28
CA THR A 329 21.30 -15.98 -0.25
C THR A 329 21.97 -15.05 0.78
N LEU A 330 22.25 -15.57 1.98
CA LEU A 330 23.05 -14.88 2.99
C LEU A 330 24.54 -14.97 2.64
N THR A 331 25.14 -13.85 2.22
CA THR A 331 26.60 -13.76 2.12
C THR A 331 27.16 -13.30 3.46
N LYS A 332 27.86 -14.20 4.16
CA LYS A 332 28.53 -13.90 5.43
C LYS A 332 29.73 -12.98 5.15
N LEU A 333 29.58 -11.67 5.42
CA LEU A 333 30.71 -10.75 5.43
C LEU A 333 31.42 -10.82 6.78
N ASP A 334 32.73 -11.02 6.73
CA ASP A 334 33.58 -11.27 7.90
C ASP A 334 33.52 -10.13 8.93
N ALA A 335 33.42 -10.55 10.18
CA ALA A 335 33.29 -9.72 11.38
C ALA A 335 34.58 -8.93 11.66
N VAL A 336 34.59 -7.63 11.35
CA VAL A 336 35.55 -6.67 11.95
C VAL A 336 34.90 -5.35 12.42
N HIS A 337 33.63 -5.08 12.15
CA HIS A 337 32.92 -3.98 12.81
C HIS A 337 31.52 -4.39 13.22
N ASP A 338 31.13 -4.09 14.46
CA ASP A 338 29.82 -4.29 15.09
C ASP A 338 28.70 -3.48 14.39
N ARG A 339 28.47 -3.77 13.11
CA ARG A 339 27.32 -3.32 12.34
C ARG A 339 26.82 -4.51 11.54
N LEU A 340 25.88 -5.24 12.13
CA LEU A 340 24.95 -6.06 11.37
C LEU A 340 24.12 -5.11 10.50
N GLU A 341 24.56 -4.85 9.27
CA GLU A 341 23.70 -4.29 8.23
C GLU A 341 22.68 -5.38 7.85
N TYR A 342 21.49 -5.28 8.41
CA TYR A 342 20.36 -6.10 7.97
C TYR A 342 19.90 -5.56 6.60
N ARG A 343 20.48 -6.08 5.51
CA ARG A 343 19.93 -5.89 4.15
C ARG A 343 18.82 -6.91 3.93
N GLY A 344 17.73 -6.78 4.67
CA GLY A 344 16.49 -7.48 4.37
C GLY A 344 15.84 -6.81 3.16
N THR A 345 16.12 -7.30 1.95
CA THR A 345 15.31 -6.91 0.78
C THR A 345 13.97 -7.61 0.93
N ILE A 346 12.94 -6.90 1.38
CA ILE A 346 11.56 -7.38 1.31
C ILE A 346 11.25 -7.47 -0.19
N MET A 347 11.44 -8.64 -0.77
CA MET A 347 11.06 -8.95 -2.13
C MET A 347 9.56 -9.16 -2.15
N TYR A 348 8.78 -8.07 -2.20
CA TYR A 348 7.46 -8.19 -2.80
C TYR A 348 7.69 -8.78 -4.20
N PRO A 349 6.95 -9.84 -4.60
CA PRO A 349 7.04 -10.30 -5.96
C PRO A 349 6.65 -9.10 -6.84
N ALA A 350 7.65 -8.51 -7.50
CA ALA A 350 7.56 -7.43 -8.45
C ALA A 350 6.65 -7.89 -9.60
N ARG A 351 5.34 -7.80 -9.37
CA ARG A 351 4.30 -8.20 -10.30
C ARG A 351 3.80 -6.97 -11.02
N PRO A 352 3.38 -7.09 -12.28
CA PRO A 352 2.81 -5.95 -12.96
C PRO A 352 1.48 -5.50 -12.34
N HIS A 353 1.23 -4.19 -12.38
CA HIS A 353 0.03 -3.59 -11.79
C HIS A 353 -0.70 -2.71 -12.82
N VAL A 354 -2.01 -2.84 -12.90
CA VAL A 354 -2.87 -1.85 -13.57
C VAL A 354 -3.33 -0.85 -12.52
N PHE A 355 -3.21 0.44 -12.81
CA PHE A 355 -3.60 1.49 -11.89
C PHE A 355 -4.53 2.51 -12.53
N ILE A 356 -5.31 3.19 -11.68
CA ILE A 356 -6.18 4.31 -12.02
C ILE A 356 -5.80 5.43 -11.07
N LEU A 357 -5.54 6.63 -11.58
CA LEU A 357 -5.24 7.82 -10.77
C LEU A 357 -6.44 8.78 -10.67
N SER A 358 -7.37 8.72 -11.63
CA SER A 358 -8.55 9.60 -11.70
C SER A 358 -9.71 8.90 -12.42
N PRO A 359 -10.97 9.07 -11.97
CA PRO A 359 -11.44 9.98 -10.92
C PRO A 359 -11.35 9.43 -9.49
N SER A 360 -11.17 8.13 -9.33
CA SER A 360 -10.96 7.45 -8.05
C SER A 360 -9.72 6.58 -8.19
N GLN A 361 -8.77 6.73 -7.28
CA GLN A 361 -7.54 5.95 -7.34
C GLN A 361 -7.83 4.48 -7.02
N ARG A 362 -7.26 3.57 -7.81
CA ARG A 362 -7.36 2.11 -7.61
C ARG A 362 -6.14 1.42 -8.18
N MET A 363 -5.76 0.29 -7.60
CA MET A 363 -4.73 -0.58 -8.14
C MET A 363 -5.23 -2.02 -8.21
N VAL A 364 -5.02 -2.66 -9.35
CA VAL A 364 -5.40 -4.04 -9.61
C VAL A 364 -4.14 -4.79 -10.02
N ARG A 365 -3.88 -5.92 -9.37
CA ARG A 365 -2.79 -6.81 -9.75
C ARG A 365 -3.07 -7.38 -11.15
N SER A 366 -2.04 -7.38 -12.00
CA SER A 366 -2.07 -8.08 -13.28
C SER A 366 -1.19 -9.32 -13.14
N GLU A 367 -1.73 -10.49 -13.46
CA GLU A 367 -0.94 -11.73 -13.48
C GLU A 367 -0.04 -11.78 -14.71
N ASP A 368 -0.47 -11.12 -15.80
CA ASP A 368 0.24 -11.10 -17.07
C ASP A 368 0.92 -9.75 -17.32
N GLY A 369 2.08 -9.83 -17.99
CA GLY A 369 2.72 -8.69 -18.63
C GLY A 369 1.96 -8.19 -19.87
N PRO A 370 2.50 -7.17 -20.58
CA PRO A 370 1.89 -6.65 -21.80
C PRO A 370 1.80 -7.71 -22.90
N GLN A 371 0.60 -7.98 -23.40
CA GLN A 371 0.35 -8.90 -24.50
C GLN A 371 -0.28 -8.19 -25.70
N VAL A 372 0.23 -8.44 -26.91
CA VAL A 372 -0.37 -7.91 -28.14
C VAL A 372 -1.32 -8.94 -28.73
N VAL A 373 -2.62 -8.63 -28.76
CA VAL A 373 -3.66 -9.50 -29.32
C VAL A 373 -4.36 -8.76 -30.46
N GLY A 374 -3.97 -9.07 -31.70
CA GLY A 374 -4.50 -8.41 -32.88
C GLY A 374 -4.15 -6.91 -32.92
N ASP A 375 -5.18 -6.05 -32.85
CA ASP A 375 -5.10 -4.58 -32.83
C ASP A 375 -5.04 -3.99 -31.42
N ARG A 376 -4.72 -4.81 -30.40
CA ARG A 376 -4.81 -4.44 -28.98
C ARG A 376 -3.54 -4.76 -28.21
N LEU A 377 -3.23 -3.88 -27.27
CA LEU A 377 -2.30 -4.13 -26.17
C LEU A 377 -3.13 -4.43 -24.92
N CYS A 378 -3.00 -5.64 -24.39
CA CYS A 378 -3.72 -6.14 -23.24
C CYS A 378 -2.79 -6.26 -22.03
N PHE A 379 -3.32 -5.94 -20.85
CA PHE A 379 -2.69 -6.15 -19.55
C PHE A 379 -3.67 -6.96 -18.71
N GLY A 380 -3.57 -8.29 -18.86
CA GLY A 380 -4.61 -9.23 -18.46
C GLY A 380 -5.98 -8.88 -19.05
N ASP A 381 -7.04 -9.20 -18.30
CA ASP A 381 -8.42 -8.83 -18.64
C ASP A 381 -8.79 -7.40 -18.19
N THR A 382 -7.92 -6.76 -17.41
CA THR A 382 -8.22 -5.49 -16.73
C THR A 382 -8.10 -4.29 -17.65
N LEU A 383 -7.09 -4.23 -18.52
CA LEU A 383 -6.83 -3.05 -19.37
C LEU A 383 -6.51 -3.47 -20.81
N GLN A 384 -7.24 -2.90 -21.77
CA GLN A 384 -7.01 -3.12 -23.19
C GLN A 384 -6.95 -1.78 -23.93
N LEU A 385 -5.83 -1.51 -24.59
CA LEU A 385 -5.61 -0.35 -25.45
C LEU A 385 -5.64 -0.77 -26.91
N ARG A 386 -6.57 -0.20 -27.69
CA ARG A 386 -6.75 -0.51 -29.11
C ARG A 386 -6.04 0.49 -30.02
N ASP A 387 -5.69 0.08 -31.22
CA ASP A 387 -5.03 0.92 -32.24
C ASP A 387 -5.90 2.12 -32.69
N ASP A 388 -7.23 1.99 -32.62
CA ASP A 388 -8.17 3.10 -32.84
C ASP A 388 -8.13 4.15 -31.69
N GLY A 389 -7.34 3.87 -30.65
CA GLY A 389 -7.15 4.61 -29.42
C GLY A 389 -8.43 4.75 -28.59
N LEU A 390 -9.27 3.71 -28.63
CA LEU A 390 -10.18 3.38 -27.55
C LEU A 390 -9.45 2.52 -26.51
N VAL A 391 -9.63 2.87 -25.25
CA VAL A 391 -9.29 2.00 -24.13
C VAL A 391 -10.56 1.43 -23.52
N SER A 392 -10.54 0.14 -23.20
CA SER A 392 -11.48 -0.48 -22.28
C SER A 392 -10.75 -0.94 -21.03
N MET A 393 -11.35 -0.66 -19.88
CA MET A 393 -10.84 -1.06 -18.58
C MET A 393 -11.95 -1.69 -17.76
N GLN A 394 -11.69 -2.87 -17.21
CA GLN A 394 -12.62 -3.60 -16.35
C GLN A 394 -12.26 -3.34 -14.89
N THR A 395 -13.20 -2.83 -14.12
CA THR A 395 -13.03 -2.53 -12.69
C THR A 395 -14.20 -3.13 -11.91
N GLY A 396 -14.02 -4.35 -11.40
CA GLY A 396 -15.14 -5.14 -10.87
C GLY A 396 -16.23 -5.32 -11.93
N ASP A 397 -17.46 -4.92 -11.61
CA ASP A 397 -18.62 -5.04 -12.49
C ASP A 397 -18.74 -3.91 -13.54
N ARG A 398 -17.82 -2.94 -13.54
CA ARG A 398 -17.87 -1.78 -14.44
C ARG A 398 -16.87 -1.93 -15.59
N ASN A 399 -17.32 -1.62 -16.80
CA ASN A 399 -16.47 -1.49 -17.99
C ASN A 399 -16.37 0.01 -18.37
N ILE A 400 -15.21 0.59 -18.12
CA ILE A 400 -14.90 1.97 -18.42
C ILE A 400 -14.31 2.05 -19.83
N ARG A 401 -14.93 2.86 -20.69
CA ARG A 401 -14.45 3.10 -22.07
C ARG A 401 -14.03 4.54 -22.24
N VAL A 402 -12.79 4.74 -22.66
CA VAL A 402 -12.15 6.05 -22.72
C VAL A 402 -11.52 6.25 -24.10
N LYS A 403 -11.75 7.42 -24.69
CA LYS A 403 -11.03 7.83 -25.89
C LYS A 403 -9.69 8.43 -25.47
N VAL A 404 -8.61 7.77 -25.86
CA VAL A 404 -7.24 8.22 -25.55
C VAL A 404 -7.03 9.61 -26.11
N THR A 405 -6.32 10.46 -25.37
CA THR A 405 -5.90 11.79 -25.81
C THR A 405 -4.38 11.93 -25.79
N HIS A 406 -3.74 11.33 -24.77
CA HIS A 406 -2.29 11.36 -24.56
C HIS A 406 -1.84 10.00 -24.01
N ILE A 407 -0.62 9.61 -24.37
CA ILE A 407 0.09 8.46 -23.82
C ILE A 407 1.49 8.93 -23.46
N GLU A 408 1.94 8.59 -22.27
CA GLU A 408 3.32 8.77 -21.83
C GLU A 408 3.87 7.42 -21.36
N ILE A 409 5.15 7.17 -21.60
CA ILE A 409 5.89 6.09 -20.94
C ILE A 409 6.95 6.74 -20.07
N TRP A 410 6.93 6.35 -18.80
CA TRP A 410 7.87 6.76 -17.78
C TRP A 410 8.73 5.57 -17.38
N GLY A 411 9.97 5.80 -16.99
CA GLY A 411 10.85 4.75 -16.49
C GLY A 411 12.22 5.30 -16.15
N GLU A 412 13.08 4.43 -15.66
CA GLU A 412 14.47 4.80 -15.39
C GLU A 412 15.20 5.06 -16.71
N THR A 413 15.78 6.26 -16.84
CA THR A 413 16.63 6.62 -17.98
C THR A 413 18.11 6.46 -17.61
N ALA A 414 18.88 5.89 -18.54
CA ALA A 414 20.29 5.54 -18.37
C ALA A 414 21.25 6.74 -18.25
#